data_AF-A0A1X7HKK4-F1
#
_entry.id   AF-A0A1X7HKK4-F1
#
_cell.length_a   1.000
_cell.length_b   1.000
_cell.length_c   1.000
_cell.angle_alpha   90.00
_cell.angle_beta   90.00
_cell.angle_gamma   90.00
#
_symmetry.space_group_name_H-M   'P 1'
#
loop_
_entity.id
_entity.type
_entity.pdbx_description
1 polymer ?
#
loop_
_entity_poly.entity_id
_entity_poly.type
_entity_poly.pdbx_seq_one_letter_code
_entity_poly.pdbx_strand_id
1 'polypeptide(L)'
;MAYTRGNLAVQERQKQQPQKQQPSQYLEKTTVIKRRSQLPKREKLLYLMSVLFVVTVTGWVGMSHVKVYDLNRQIQNADSDIHKLNKSMDTLQVKKQTLEMGIAQKAKELGYVQVEQGDAIHVPATSGKSDTSSAPSGQN
;
A
#
# COMPACT_ATOMS: atom_id res chain seq x y z
N MET A 1 77.85 43.08 -56.32
CA MET A 1 77.41 41.78 -55.75
C MET A 1 77.74 41.75 -54.27
N ALA A 2 76.94 41.00 -53.49
CA ALA A 2 76.93 40.79 -52.02
C ALA A 2 76.33 41.98 -51.21
N TYR A 3 75.01 42.04 -50.98
CA TYR A 3 74.24 41.38 -49.89
C TYR A 3 74.94 41.51 -48.52
N THR A 4 74.32 42.09 -47.48
CA THR A 4 73.52 41.34 -46.49
C THR A 4 72.74 42.29 -45.56
N ARG A 5 71.56 41.85 -45.16
CA ARG A 5 70.56 42.50 -44.30
C ARG A 5 71.06 42.81 -42.88
N GLY A 6 70.42 43.75 -42.17
CA GLY A 6 70.63 43.86 -40.71
C GLY A 6 69.93 45.03 -40.03
N ASN A 7 68.69 44.79 -39.63
CA ASN A 7 67.78 45.60 -38.82
C ASN A 7 68.38 46.10 -37.47
N LEU A 8 68.42 47.41 -37.17
CA LEU A 8 68.19 47.96 -35.82
C LEU A 8 68.07 49.50 -35.75
N ALA A 9 66.82 49.96 -35.62
CA ALA A 9 66.34 51.06 -34.78
C ALA A 9 67.16 52.38 -34.71
N VAL A 10 67.05 53.22 -35.74
CA VAL A 10 67.15 54.68 -35.57
C VAL A 10 65.77 55.25 -35.86
N GLN A 11 64.94 55.35 -34.82
CA GLN A 11 63.90 56.38 -34.67
C GLN A 11 63.21 56.25 -33.30
N GLU A 12 63.97 56.56 -32.25
CA GLU A 12 63.44 56.83 -30.91
C GLU A 12 62.72 58.20 -30.83
N ARG A 13 62.33 58.77 -31.99
CA ARG A 13 61.86 60.16 -32.12
C ARG A 13 60.46 60.29 -32.72
N GLN A 14 59.73 59.19 -32.94
CA GLN A 14 58.31 59.24 -33.35
C GLN A 14 57.34 58.92 -32.20
N LYS A 15 57.75 59.20 -30.95
CA LYS A 15 56.85 59.32 -29.78
C LYS A 15 56.35 60.75 -29.56
N GLN A 16 56.58 61.67 -30.50
CA GLN A 16 56.24 63.08 -30.36
C GLN A 16 55.50 63.58 -31.59
N GLN A 17 54.21 63.24 -31.73
CA GLN A 17 53.21 64.09 -32.39
C GLN A 17 51.80 63.51 -32.18
N PRO A 18 50.92 64.21 -31.44
CA PRO A 18 49.52 63.86 -31.31
C PRO A 18 48.73 64.67 -32.34
N GLN A 19 48.46 64.13 -33.54
CA GLN A 19 47.32 64.52 -34.40
C GLN A 19 47.41 63.87 -35.79
N LYS A 20 46.42 63.02 -36.09
CA LYS A 20 45.76 62.76 -37.41
C LYS A 20 44.96 61.46 -37.22
N GLN A 21 43.78 61.55 -36.61
CA GLN A 21 42.51 61.55 -37.35
C GLN A 21 42.45 60.46 -38.43
N GLN A 22 42.05 59.27 -38.02
CA GLN A 22 41.32 58.33 -38.88
C GLN A 22 40.14 57.78 -38.06
N PRO A 23 38.88 58.02 -38.45
CA PRO A 23 37.74 57.38 -37.82
C PRO A 23 37.58 56.00 -38.45
N SER A 24 38.41 55.03 -38.04
CA SER A 24 38.14 53.62 -38.37
C SER A 24 36.93 53.19 -37.56
N GLN A 25 35.78 53.18 -38.24
CA GLN A 25 34.47 52.73 -37.81
C GLN A 25 34.54 51.72 -36.66
N TYR A 26 34.19 52.19 -35.47
CA TYR A 26 34.07 51.35 -34.29
C TYR A 26 32.80 50.52 -34.46
N LEU A 27 32.93 49.31 -35.03
CA LEU A 27 31.86 48.33 -35.02
C LEU A 27 31.74 47.84 -33.58
N GLU A 28 30.74 48.34 -32.85
CA GLU A 28 30.36 47.83 -31.55
C GLU A 28 29.91 46.36 -31.70
N LYS A 29 30.86 45.45 -31.58
CA LYS A 29 30.56 44.02 -31.48
C LYS A 29 30.07 43.77 -30.06
N THR A 30 28.76 43.69 -29.91
CA THR A 30 28.13 43.26 -28.66
C THR A 30 28.59 41.85 -28.34
N THR A 31 29.54 41.74 -27.41
CA THR A 31 30.04 40.45 -26.95
C THR A 31 28.92 39.75 -26.20
N VAL A 32 28.22 38.83 -26.88
CA VAL A 32 27.17 38.02 -26.27
C VAL A 32 27.84 37.09 -25.27
N ILE A 33 27.68 37.36 -23.99
CA ILE A 33 28.18 36.50 -22.92
C ILE A 33 27.37 35.19 -22.99
N LYS A 34 27.88 34.19 -23.70
CA LYS A 34 27.34 32.84 -23.66
C LYS A 34 27.59 32.27 -22.27
N ARG A 35 26.59 32.40 -21.38
CA ARG A 35 26.61 31.75 -20.07
C ARG A 35 26.72 30.23 -20.30
N ARG A 36 27.65 29.57 -19.60
CA ARG A 36 27.81 28.12 -19.68
C ARG A 36 26.49 27.46 -19.32
N SER A 37 25.92 26.68 -20.24
CA SER A 37 24.74 25.87 -19.95
C SER A 37 25.14 24.82 -18.92
N GLN A 38 24.63 24.97 -17.71
CA GLN A 38 24.86 24.04 -16.62
C GLN A 38 24.06 22.77 -16.90
N LEU A 39 24.78 21.74 -17.35
CA LEU A 39 24.40 20.33 -17.52
C LEU A 39 23.27 20.05 -18.53
N PRO A 40 23.42 19.04 -19.40
CA PRO A 40 22.40 18.65 -20.37
C PRO A 40 21.11 18.25 -19.63
N LYS A 41 19.96 18.71 -20.15
CA LYS A 41 18.63 18.53 -19.52
C LYS A 41 18.30 17.07 -19.14
N ARG A 42 18.90 16.10 -19.85
CA ARG A 42 18.71 14.66 -19.63
C ARG A 42 19.27 14.19 -18.29
N GLU A 43 20.48 14.62 -17.92
CA GLU A 43 21.11 14.21 -16.65
C GLU A 43 20.34 14.76 -15.45
N LYS A 44 19.87 16.00 -15.53
CA LYS A 44 19.08 16.63 -14.47
C LYS A 44 17.74 15.91 -14.22
N LEU A 45 17.16 15.34 -15.27
CA LEU A 45 15.89 14.60 -15.19
C LEU A 45 16.09 13.21 -14.57
N LEU A 46 17.19 12.52 -14.90
CA LEU A 46 17.58 11.27 -14.25
C LEU A 46 17.81 11.45 -12.75
N TYR A 47 18.47 12.54 -12.35
CA TYR A 47 18.69 12.86 -10.94
C TYR A 47 17.38 13.12 -10.17
N LEU A 48 16.42 13.81 -10.80
CA LEU A 48 15.09 14.02 -10.23
C LEU A 48 14.34 12.70 -10.03
N MET A 49 14.42 11.79 -11.00
CA MET A 49 13.81 10.46 -10.89
C MET A 49 14.45 9.60 -9.80
N SER A 50 15.77 9.62 -9.66
CA SER A 50 16.43 8.87 -8.57
C SER A 50 16.04 9.40 -7.19
N VAL A 51 15.95 10.72 -7.03
CA VAL A 51 15.49 11.32 -5.77
C VAL A 51 14.02 10.93 -5.49
N LEU A 52 13.15 11.00 -6.50
CA LEU A 52 11.76 10.59 -6.37
C LEU A 52 11.66 9.12 -5.93
N PHE A 53 12.43 8.24 -6.57
CA PHE A 53 12.45 6.80 -6.25
C PHE A 53 12.87 6.54 -4.81
N VAL A 54 13.92 7.20 -4.32
CA VAL A 54 14.36 7.04 -2.93
C VAL A 54 13.29 7.53 -1.95
N VAL A 55 12.64 8.66 -2.23
CA VAL A 55 11.58 9.21 -1.37
C VAL A 55 10.35 8.30 -1.36
N THR A 56 9.93 7.75 -2.50
CA THR A 56 8.77 6.84 -2.55
C THR A 56 9.04 5.53 -1.82
N VAL A 57 10.22 4.93 -2.00
CA VAL A 57 10.62 3.71 -1.27
C VAL A 57 10.64 3.97 0.24
N THR A 58 11.26 5.08 0.66
CA THR A 58 11.33 5.44 2.10
C THR A 58 9.95 5.71 2.69
N GLY A 59 9.09 6.43 1.97
CA GLY A 59 7.72 6.69 2.39
C GLY A 59 6.89 5.41 2.49
N TRP A 60 7.07 4.48 1.53
CA TRP A 60 6.33 3.22 1.52
C TRP A 60 6.71 2.30 2.68
N VAL A 61 8.02 2.17 2.96
CA VAL A 61 8.51 1.42 4.11
C VAL A 61 7.95 2.01 5.41
N GLY A 62 7.97 3.35 5.54
CA GLY A 62 7.38 4.05 6.70
C GLY A 62 5.90 3.71 6.93
N MET A 63 5.08 3.69 5.88
CA MET A 63 3.65 3.35 5.98
C MET A 63 3.42 1.88 6.35
N SER A 64 4.29 0.97 5.92
CA SER A 64 4.22 -0.44 6.30
C SER A 64 4.35 -0.64 7.81
N HIS A 65 5.17 0.18 8.49
CA HIS A 65 5.35 0.07 9.94
C HIS A 65 4.11 0.46 10.74
N VAL A 66 3.27 1.38 10.25
CA VAL A 66 2.02 1.77 10.94
C VAL A 66 0.98 0.66 10.87
N LYS A 67 0.88 -0.05 9.73
CA LYS A 67 -0.07 -1.18 9.58
C LYS A 67 0.18 -2.32 10.57
N VAL A 68 1.43 -2.53 10.99
CA VAL A 68 1.79 -3.57 11.95
C VAL A 68 1.13 -3.34 13.31
N TYR A 69 0.96 -2.10 13.74
CA TYR A 69 0.29 -1.79 15.02
C TYR A 69 -1.20 -2.11 14.98
N ASP A 70 -1.86 -1.77 13.88
CA ASP A 70 -3.28 -2.03 13.73
C ASP A 70 -3.57 -3.53 13.61
N LEU A 71 -2.68 -4.28 12.92
CA LEU A 71 -2.74 -5.74 12.88
C LEU A 71 -2.57 -6.35 14.27
N ASN A 72 -1.59 -5.89 15.05
CA ASN A 72 -1.33 -6.46 16.37
C ASN A 72 -2.53 -6.27 17.32
N ARG A 73 -3.19 -5.10 17.25
CA ARG A 73 -4.40 -4.83 18.02
C ARG A 73 -5.58 -5.69 17.56
N GLN A 74 -5.73 -5.91 16.26
CA GLN A 74 -6.76 -6.80 15.71
C GLN A 74 -6.56 -8.25 16.18
N ILE A 75 -5.31 -8.74 16.19
CA ILE A 75 -4.98 -10.07 16.69
C ILE A 75 -5.36 -10.20 18.17
N GLN A 76 -5.00 -9.22 19.00
CA GLN A 76 -5.32 -9.25 20.42
C GLN A 76 -6.83 -9.23 20.69
N ASN A 77 -7.59 -8.46 19.92
CA ASN A 77 -9.05 -8.45 20.02
C ASN A 77 -9.63 -9.81 19.60
N ALA A 78 -9.17 -10.36 18.48
CA ALA A 78 -9.61 -11.66 17.98
C ALA A 78 -9.33 -12.80 18.98
N ASP A 79 -8.14 -12.83 19.58
CA ASP A 79 -7.79 -13.80 20.63
C ASP A 79 -8.70 -13.68 21.85
N SER A 80 -9.01 -12.44 22.26
CA SER A 80 -9.92 -12.21 23.39
C SER A 80 -11.34 -12.72 23.11
N ASP A 81 -11.81 -12.57 21.87
CA ASP A 81 -13.13 -13.03 21.47
C ASP A 81 -13.17 -14.55 21.29
N ILE A 82 -12.11 -15.17 20.75
CA ILE A 82 -11.95 -16.63 20.72
C ILE A 82 -11.99 -17.19 22.14
N HIS A 83 -11.30 -16.58 23.10
CA HIS A 83 -11.33 -17.03 24.48
C HIS A 83 -12.72 -16.93 25.12
N LYS A 84 -13.48 -15.86 24.85
CA LYS A 84 -14.88 -15.74 25.31
C LYS A 84 -15.78 -16.80 24.67
N LEU A 85 -15.59 -17.05 23.37
CA LEU A 85 -16.39 -18.00 22.61
C LEU A 85 -16.14 -19.44 23.09
N ASN A 86 -14.88 -19.80 23.34
CA ASN A 86 -14.50 -21.09 23.90
C ASN A 86 -15.09 -21.30 25.30
N LYS A 87 -15.01 -20.30 26.19
CA LYS A 87 -15.67 -20.38 27.50
C LYS A 87 -17.18 -20.60 27.37
N SER A 88 -17.81 -19.89 26.43
CA SER A 88 -19.25 -20.03 26.18
C SER A 88 -19.58 -21.45 25.67
N MET A 89 -18.78 -21.99 24.76
CA MET A 89 -18.89 -23.36 24.28
C MET A 89 -18.73 -24.40 25.38
N ASP A 90 -17.72 -24.26 26.23
CA ASP A 90 -17.52 -25.15 27.38
C ASP A 90 -18.73 -25.11 28.32
N THR A 91 -19.25 -23.91 28.63
CA THR A 91 -20.45 -23.81 29.48
C THR A 91 -21.68 -24.45 28.82
N LEU A 92 -21.81 -24.36 27.50
CA LEU A 92 -22.90 -24.99 26.75
C LEU A 92 -22.75 -26.52 26.74
N GLN A 93 -21.54 -27.04 26.57
CA GLN A 93 -21.27 -28.47 26.63
C GLN A 93 -21.59 -29.03 28.01
N VAL A 94 -21.18 -28.34 29.08
CA VAL A 94 -21.52 -28.75 30.45
C VAL A 94 -23.03 -28.73 30.64
N LYS A 95 -23.72 -27.66 30.22
CA LYS A 95 -25.20 -27.59 30.30
C LYS A 95 -25.86 -28.74 29.54
N LYS A 96 -25.42 -29.05 28.32
CA LYS A 96 -25.91 -30.19 27.54
C LYS A 96 -25.74 -31.51 28.29
N GLN A 97 -24.54 -31.78 28.81
CA GLN A 97 -24.26 -33.00 29.58
C GLN A 97 -25.12 -33.09 30.85
N THR A 98 -25.24 -31.99 31.60
CA THR A 98 -26.10 -31.95 32.80
C THR A 98 -27.56 -32.20 32.46
N LEU A 99 -28.03 -31.71 31.31
CA LEU A 99 -29.40 -31.91 30.86
C LEU A 99 -29.62 -33.36 30.40
N GLU A 100 -28.68 -33.95 29.67
CA GLU A 100 -28.72 -35.36 29.26
C GLU A 100 -28.76 -36.30 30.48
N MET A 101 -27.93 -36.04 31.49
CA MET A 101 -27.95 -36.78 32.74
C MET A 101 -29.26 -36.55 33.52
N GLY A 102 -29.76 -35.32 33.53
CA GLY A 102 -31.00 -34.94 34.21
C GLY A 102 -32.26 -35.54 33.57
N ILE A 103 -32.29 -35.69 32.24
CA ILE A 103 -33.41 -36.32 31.52
C ILE A 103 -33.59 -37.77 31.97
N ALA A 104 -32.50 -38.54 32.07
CA ALA A 104 -32.57 -39.92 32.52
C ALA A 104 -33.07 -40.05 33.98
N GLN A 105 -32.69 -39.12 34.85
CA GLN A 105 -33.15 -39.09 36.25
C GLN A 105 -34.62 -38.69 36.36
N LYS A 106 -35.02 -37.59 35.70
CA LYS A 106 -36.43 -37.15 35.67
C LYS A 106 -37.36 -38.16 35.01
N ALA A 107 -36.91 -38.85 33.97
CA ALA A 107 -37.69 -39.90 33.32
C ALA A 107 -37.99 -41.05 34.30
N LYS A 108 -37.01 -41.44 35.13
CA LYS A 108 -37.21 -42.45 36.19
C LYS A 108 -38.16 -41.96 37.28
N GLU A 109 -38.04 -40.71 37.73
CA GLU A 109 -38.96 -40.11 38.72
C GLU A 109 -40.41 -40.08 38.23
N LEU A 110 -40.61 -39.85 36.94
CA LEU A 110 -41.93 -39.81 36.30
C LEU A 110 -42.46 -41.21 35.93
N GLY A 111 -41.75 -42.29 36.29
CA GLY A 111 -42.19 -43.67 36.07
C GLY A 111 -41.94 -44.21 34.65
N TYR A 112 -41.16 -43.52 33.82
CA TYR A 112 -40.78 -44.01 32.50
C TYR A 112 -39.59 -44.98 32.58
N VAL A 113 -39.66 -46.09 31.84
CA VAL A 113 -38.61 -47.11 31.77
C VAL A 113 -37.72 -46.83 30.55
N GLN A 114 -36.40 -46.87 30.72
CA GLN A 114 -35.48 -46.78 29.59
C GLN A 114 -35.62 -48.04 28.73
N VAL A 115 -35.90 -47.85 27.45
CA VAL A 115 -35.94 -48.93 26.46
C VAL A 115 -34.50 -49.33 26.15
N GLU A 116 -34.09 -50.53 26.60
CA GLU A 116 -32.83 -51.16 26.19
C GLU A 116 -32.84 -51.40 24.67
N GLN A 117 -31.65 -51.37 24.07
CA GLN A 117 -31.34 -51.10 22.66
C GLN A 117 -31.90 -52.09 21.60
N GLY A 118 -32.90 -52.91 21.93
CA GLY A 118 -33.49 -53.93 21.07
C GLY A 118 -35.00 -53.83 20.84
N ASP A 119 -35.74 -52.93 21.49
CA ASP A 119 -37.21 -52.89 21.40
C ASP A 119 -37.72 -51.52 20.91
N ALA A 120 -37.49 -51.24 19.63
CA ALA A 120 -37.99 -50.01 19.00
C ALA A 120 -39.53 -50.04 18.94
N ILE A 121 -40.18 -49.19 19.73
CA ILE A 121 -41.63 -49.00 19.67
C ILE A 121 -41.98 -48.38 18.31
N HIS A 122 -42.50 -49.20 17.40
CA HIS A 122 -43.04 -48.75 16.13
C HIS A 122 -44.41 -48.09 16.34
N VAL A 123 -44.44 -46.76 16.32
CA VAL A 123 -45.70 -46.00 16.28
C VAL A 123 -46.22 -46.00 14.83
N PRO A 124 -47.43 -46.49 14.54
CA PRO A 124 -47.98 -46.39 13.19
C PRO A 124 -48.23 -44.91 12.88
N ALA A 125 -47.68 -44.43 11.76
CA ALA A 125 -47.99 -43.11 11.25
C ALA A 125 -49.48 -43.05 10.91
N THR A 126 -50.29 -42.49 11.81
CA THR A 126 -51.67 -42.15 11.48
C THR A 126 -51.60 -41.09 10.40
N SER A 127 -52.08 -41.44 9.21
CA SER A 127 -52.11 -40.61 8.02
C SER A 127 -52.92 -39.34 8.30
N GLY A 128 -52.23 -38.31 8.79
CA GLY A 128 -52.77 -36.98 8.96
C GLY A 128 -53.02 -36.38 7.59
N LYS A 129 -54.29 -36.35 7.22
CA LYS A 129 -54.88 -35.64 6.09
C LYS A 129 -54.15 -34.30 5.87
N SER A 130 -53.39 -34.23 4.78
CA SER A 130 -52.81 -33.01 4.27
C SER A 130 -53.94 -32.15 3.70
N ASP A 131 -54.49 -31.25 4.51
CA ASP A 131 -55.29 -30.13 4.00
C ASP A 131 -54.33 -29.12 3.35
N THR A 132 -53.83 -29.48 2.17
CA THR A 132 -53.24 -28.54 1.22
C THR A 132 -54.38 -27.75 0.61
N SER A 133 -54.64 -26.57 1.18
CA SER A 133 -55.46 -25.54 0.54
C SER A 133 -54.78 -25.14 -0.77
N SER A 134 -55.31 -25.67 -1.87
CA SER A 134 -54.90 -25.35 -3.22
C SER A 134 -55.76 -24.24 -3.82
N ALA A 135 -55.05 -23.18 -4.27
CA ALA A 135 -55.34 -22.29 -5.40
C ALA A 135 -56.21 -21.02 -5.15
N PRO A 136 -56.02 -19.92 -5.95
CA PRO A 136 -55.32 -19.88 -7.25
C PRO A 136 -54.32 -18.72 -7.51
N SER A 137 -53.36 -19.03 -8.37
CA SER A 137 -52.71 -18.22 -9.42
C SER A 137 -52.69 -16.68 -9.33
N GLY A 138 -51.49 -16.12 -9.26
CA GLY A 138 -51.16 -14.79 -9.77
C GLY A 138 -49.76 -14.84 -10.42
N GLN A 139 -49.72 -14.86 -11.76
CA GLN A 139 -48.50 -14.84 -12.55
C GLN A 139 -48.66 -13.75 -13.63
N ASN A 140 -47.60 -12.93 -13.75
CA ASN A 140 -47.38 -11.73 -14.57
C ASN A 140 -47.70 -10.39 -13.90
#